data_AF-A0A562C0F6-F1
#
_entry.id   AF-A0A562C0F6-F1
#
_cell.length_a   1.000
_cell.length_b   1.000
_cell.length_c   1.000
_cell.angle_alpha   90.00
_cell.angle_beta   90.00
_cell.angle_gamma   90.00
#
_symmetry.space_group_name_H-M   'P 1'
#
loop_
_entity.id
_entity.type
_entity.pdbx_description
1 polymer ?
#
loop_
_entity_poly.entity_id
_entity_poly.type
_entity_poly.pdbx_seq_one_letter_code
_entity_poly.pdbx_strand_id
1 'polypeptide(L)'
;MRKRRRLPGQDKLSGDPMDLLVAEYQREQDDAARTVRLNRFDVARGLRDLRLRLDLTQAEMAKALDISNRTYAAYELGQREVPSGVLATIYARFNVNLHVLLTGEAIVPTPPEKMASCDYVFQVADEVAQRFPDLDQSEIQSMTRQYLKHAEIGGAIDGGALLQIYDLLFRPDDE
;
A
#
# COMPACT_ATOMS: atom_id res chain seq x y z
N MET A 1 -61.55 21.50 -20.69
CA MET A 1 -60.57 20.49 -20.23
C MET A 1 -61.16 19.69 -19.06
N ARG A 2 -61.35 18.37 -19.20
CA ARG A 2 -61.84 17.51 -18.11
C ARG A 2 -60.71 17.28 -17.10
N LYS A 3 -60.90 17.69 -15.84
CA LYS A 3 -59.98 17.38 -14.73
C LYS A 3 -59.84 15.86 -14.64
N ARG A 4 -58.61 15.34 -14.77
CA ARG A 4 -58.33 13.91 -14.59
C ARG A 4 -58.76 13.50 -13.18
N ARG A 5 -59.59 12.47 -13.07
CA ARG A 5 -59.95 11.85 -11.78
C ARG A 5 -58.69 11.17 -11.23
N ARG A 6 -58.26 11.51 -10.01
CA ARG A 6 -57.20 10.78 -9.32
C ARG A 6 -57.71 9.39 -8.93
N LEU A 7 -56.86 8.38 -9.09
CA LEU A 7 -57.17 6.99 -8.72
C LEU A 7 -57.06 6.81 -7.20
N PRO A 8 -57.88 5.93 -6.58
CA PRO A 8 -57.82 5.66 -5.15
C PRO A 8 -56.43 5.16 -4.75
N GLY A 9 -55.79 5.82 -3.77
CA GLY A 9 -54.44 5.45 -3.29
C GLY A 9 -53.28 6.22 -3.93
N GLN A 10 -53.52 7.07 -4.95
CA GLN A 10 -52.47 7.95 -5.50
C GLN A 10 -51.89 8.92 -4.48
N ASP A 11 -52.63 9.25 -3.41
CA ASP A 11 -52.18 10.16 -2.36
C ASP A 11 -51.18 9.49 -1.39
N LYS A 12 -51.01 8.16 -1.46
CA LYS A 12 -50.04 7.40 -0.64
C LYS A 12 -48.68 7.18 -1.30
N LEU A 13 -48.53 7.53 -2.58
CA LEU A 13 -47.24 7.61 -3.26
C LEU A 13 -46.69 9.02 -3.05
N SER A 14 -46.03 9.25 -1.92
CA SER A 14 -45.46 10.57 -1.56
C SER A 14 -44.18 10.93 -2.33
N GLY A 15 -44.03 10.41 -3.55
CA GLY A 15 -42.92 10.68 -4.48
C GLY A 15 -43.34 10.27 -5.88
N ASP A 16 -42.74 10.87 -6.91
CA ASP A 16 -42.96 10.43 -8.29
C ASP A 16 -42.56 8.94 -8.39
N PRO A 17 -43.43 8.03 -8.87
CA PRO A 17 -43.07 6.63 -9.09
C PRO A 17 -41.77 6.46 -9.90
N MET A 18 -41.46 7.41 -10.78
CA MET A 18 -40.20 7.43 -11.52
C MET A 18 -38.99 7.74 -10.63
N ASP A 19 -39.13 8.64 -9.64
CA ASP A 19 -38.05 8.95 -8.70
C ASP A 19 -37.71 7.74 -7.84
N LEU A 20 -38.72 6.96 -7.43
CA LEU A 20 -38.52 5.72 -6.68
C LEU A 20 -37.80 4.65 -7.52
N LEU A 21 -38.20 4.47 -8.78
CA LEU A 21 -37.54 3.54 -9.70
C LEU A 21 -36.10 3.95 -10.03
N VAL A 22 -35.85 5.25 -10.21
CA VAL A 22 -34.49 5.76 -10.44
C VAL A 22 -33.61 5.53 -9.20
N ALA A 23 -34.13 5.77 -8.00
CA ALA A 23 -33.40 5.53 -6.76
C ALA A 23 -33.13 4.04 -6.52
N GLU A 24 -34.08 3.15 -6.83
CA GLU A 24 -33.87 1.69 -6.76
C GLU A 24 -32.81 1.23 -7.76
N TYR A 25 -32.90 1.68 -9.01
CA TYR A 25 -31.92 1.35 -10.05
C TYR A 25 -30.51 1.84 -9.68
N GLN A 26 -30.39 3.05 -9.14
CA GLN A 26 -29.10 3.60 -8.68
C GLN A 26 -28.52 2.77 -7.53
N ARG A 27 -29.33 2.36 -6.55
CA ARG A 27 -28.89 1.47 -5.45
C ARG A 27 -28.39 0.12 -5.96
N GLU A 28 -29.10 -0.49 -6.89
CA GLU A 28 -28.68 -1.76 -7.50
C GLU A 28 -27.34 -1.63 -8.24
N GLN A 29 -27.16 -0.53 -8.98
CA GLN A 29 -25.89 -0.21 -9.65
C GLN A 29 -24.75 0.02 -8.64
N ASP A 30 -25.03 0.74 -7.55
CA ASP A 30 -24.06 1.01 -6.47
C ASP A 30 -23.68 -0.26 -5.72
N ASP A 31 -24.63 -1.16 -5.46
CA ASP A 31 -24.40 -2.46 -4.81
C ASP A 31 -23.60 -3.40 -5.72
N ALA A 32 -23.88 -3.40 -7.02
CA ALA A 32 -23.08 -4.14 -8.00
C ALA A 32 -21.65 -3.59 -8.07
N ALA A 33 -21.48 -2.27 -8.16
CA ALA A 33 -20.17 -1.62 -8.15
C ALA A 33 -19.41 -1.89 -6.85
N ARG A 34 -20.10 -1.87 -5.70
CA ARG A 34 -19.55 -2.22 -4.39
C ARG A 34 -19.09 -3.68 -4.35
N THR A 35 -19.88 -4.60 -4.88
CA THR A 35 -19.56 -6.03 -4.94
C THR A 35 -18.33 -6.27 -5.82
N VAL A 36 -18.25 -5.64 -6.99
CA VAL A 36 -17.08 -5.70 -7.88
C VAL A 36 -15.82 -5.16 -7.18
N ARG A 37 -15.92 -4.03 -6.45
CA ARG A 37 -14.80 -3.48 -5.67
C ARG A 37 -14.34 -4.41 -4.55
N LEU A 38 -15.25 -5.11 -3.88
CA LEU A 38 -14.90 -6.06 -2.81
C LEU A 38 -14.22 -7.33 -3.38
N ASN A 39 -14.59 -7.74 -4.60
CA ASN A 39 -13.99 -8.89 -5.28
C ASN A 39 -12.54 -8.64 -5.77
N ARG A 40 -12.03 -7.40 -5.62
CA ARG A 40 -10.64 -7.03 -5.93
C ARG A 40 -9.65 -7.46 -4.82
N PHE A 41 -10.13 -7.77 -3.62
CA PHE A 41 -9.28 -8.17 -2.51
C PHE A 41 -9.13 -9.70 -2.47
N ASP A 42 -7.91 -10.19 -2.69
CA ASP A 42 -7.55 -11.62 -2.63
C ASP A 42 -6.40 -11.82 -1.63
N VAL A 43 -6.75 -11.71 -0.34
CA VAL A 43 -5.80 -11.83 0.78
C VAL A 43 -5.13 -13.20 0.79
N ALA A 44 -5.87 -14.26 0.42
CA ALA A 44 -5.37 -15.63 0.39
C ALA A 44 -4.23 -15.77 -0.63
N ARG A 45 -4.41 -15.24 -1.84
CA ARG A 45 -3.34 -15.16 -2.84
C ARG A 45 -2.18 -14.31 -2.36
N GLY A 46 -2.44 -13.12 -1.81
CA GLY A 46 -1.39 -12.24 -1.32
C GLY A 46 -0.52 -12.85 -0.22
N LEU A 47 -1.11 -13.63 0.69
CA LEU A 47 -0.36 -14.40 1.70
C LEU A 47 0.55 -15.45 1.06
N ARG A 48 0.03 -16.19 0.08
CA ARG A 48 0.80 -17.20 -0.65
C ARG A 48 1.96 -16.56 -1.42
N ASP A 49 1.71 -15.45 -2.10
CA ASP A 49 2.73 -14.73 -2.88
C ASP A 49 3.81 -14.16 -1.97
N LEU A 50 3.43 -13.58 -0.83
CA LEU A 50 4.39 -13.13 0.19
C LEU A 50 5.26 -14.31 0.65
N ARG A 51 4.65 -15.44 1.00
CA ARG A 51 5.38 -16.61 1.48
C ARG A 51 6.38 -17.13 0.43
N LEU A 52 5.95 -17.22 -0.84
CA LEU A 52 6.82 -17.67 -1.93
C LEU A 52 7.98 -16.69 -2.19
N ARG A 53 7.73 -15.38 -2.08
CA ARG A 53 8.80 -14.37 -2.18
C ARG A 53 9.85 -14.46 -1.07
N LEU A 54 9.46 -14.97 0.09
CA LEU A 54 10.34 -15.20 1.24
C LEU A 54 11.00 -16.59 1.22
N ASP A 55 10.71 -17.41 0.20
CA ASP A 55 11.17 -18.80 0.09
C ASP A 55 10.82 -19.68 1.30
N LEU A 56 9.61 -19.49 1.85
CA LEU A 56 9.14 -20.21 3.03
C LEU A 56 8.11 -21.28 2.67
N THR A 57 8.13 -22.39 3.41
CA THR A 57 7.02 -23.36 3.47
C THR A 57 5.87 -22.83 4.34
N GLN A 58 4.67 -23.40 4.20
CA GLN A 58 3.52 -23.04 5.05
C GLN A 58 3.82 -23.23 6.55
N ALA A 59 4.60 -24.26 6.89
CA ALA A 59 5.00 -24.54 8.27
C ALA A 59 5.96 -23.48 8.82
N GLU A 60 6.94 -23.05 8.02
CA GLU A 60 7.89 -22.00 8.41
C GLU A 60 7.20 -20.64 8.56
N MET A 61 6.30 -20.31 7.63
CA MET A 61 5.53 -19.08 7.71
C MET A 61 4.60 -19.06 8.93
N ALA A 62 3.92 -20.18 9.21
CA ALA A 62 3.10 -20.32 10.41
C ALA A 62 3.93 -20.16 11.70
N LYS A 63 5.13 -20.74 11.74
CA LYS A 63 6.07 -20.58 12.86
C LYS A 63 6.54 -19.13 12.99
N ALA A 64 6.83 -18.45 11.89
CA ALA A 64 7.22 -17.04 11.90
C ALA A 64 6.11 -16.11 12.41
N LEU A 65 4.85 -16.51 12.22
CA LEU A 65 3.66 -15.79 12.70
C LEU A 65 3.16 -16.26 14.07
N ASP A 66 3.82 -17.24 14.70
CA ASP A 66 3.42 -17.85 15.96
C ASP A 66 1.98 -18.40 15.96
N ILE A 67 1.63 -19.10 14.86
CA ILE A 67 0.32 -19.76 14.69
C ILE A 67 0.49 -21.21 14.22
N SER A 68 -0.58 -21.99 14.32
CA SER A 68 -0.54 -23.38 13.82
C SER A 68 -0.44 -23.41 12.29
N ASN A 69 0.28 -24.40 11.76
CA ASN A 69 0.36 -24.63 10.30
C ASN A 69 -1.04 -24.79 9.69
N ARG A 70 -1.95 -25.51 10.37
CA ARG A 70 -3.35 -25.66 9.95
C ARG A 70 -4.07 -24.32 9.83
N THR A 71 -3.85 -23.41 10.79
CA THR A 71 -4.44 -22.07 10.78
C THR A 71 -3.94 -21.27 9.58
N TYR A 72 -2.63 -21.28 9.32
CA TYR A 72 -2.04 -20.57 8.20
C TYR A 72 -2.52 -21.14 6.85
N ALA A 73 -2.56 -22.46 6.70
CA ALA A 73 -3.08 -23.11 5.50
C ALA A 73 -4.55 -22.73 5.22
N ALA A 74 -5.38 -22.62 6.26
CA ALA A 74 -6.77 -22.17 6.10
C ALA A 74 -6.88 -20.72 5.61
N TYR A 75 -5.93 -19.85 5.96
CA TYR A 75 -5.84 -18.49 5.42
C TYR A 75 -5.46 -18.49 3.93
N GLU A 76 -4.41 -19.23 3.54
CA GLU A 76 -3.99 -19.31 2.12
C GLU A 76 -5.04 -19.96 1.21
N LEU A 77 -5.92 -20.80 1.76
CA LEU A 77 -7.02 -21.41 1.03
C LEU A 77 -8.29 -20.53 1.01
N GLY A 78 -8.30 -19.38 1.69
CA GLY A 78 -9.49 -18.53 1.85
C GLY A 78 -10.61 -19.18 2.66
N GLN A 79 -10.33 -20.28 3.36
CA GLN A 79 -11.30 -20.99 4.21
C GLN A 79 -11.57 -20.27 5.53
N ARG A 80 -10.67 -19.35 5.91
CA ARG A 80 -10.78 -18.55 7.12
C ARG A 80 -10.32 -17.13 6.83
N GLU A 81 -11.07 -16.15 7.33
CA GLU A 81 -10.64 -14.75 7.30
C GLU A 81 -9.40 -14.54 8.18
N VAL A 82 -8.52 -13.67 7.70
CA VAL A 82 -7.27 -13.33 8.39
C VAL A 82 -7.55 -12.23 9.41
N PRO A 83 -7.33 -12.47 10.71
CA PRO A 83 -7.53 -11.43 11.72
C PRO A 83 -6.57 -10.26 11.50
N SER A 84 -7.01 -9.04 11.82
CA SER A 84 -6.18 -7.83 11.72
C SER A 84 -4.88 -7.92 12.53
N GLY A 85 -4.88 -8.60 13.68
CA GLY A 85 -3.66 -8.84 14.46
C GLY A 85 -2.60 -9.68 13.72
N VAL A 86 -3.02 -10.64 12.89
CA VAL A 86 -2.12 -11.42 12.04
C VAL A 86 -1.55 -10.54 10.94
N LEU A 87 -2.38 -9.69 10.31
CA LEU A 87 -1.93 -8.71 9.32
C LEU A 87 -0.92 -7.72 9.90
N ALA A 88 -1.15 -7.23 11.13
CA ALA A 88 -0.20 -6.36 11.83
C ALA A 88 1.13 -7.07 12.10
N THR A 89 1.09 -8.35 12.47
CA THR A 89 2.29 -9.16 12.67
C THR A 89 3.05 -9.36 11.36
N ILE A 90 2.35 -9.61 10.26
CA ILE A 90 2.93 -9.72 8.93
C ILE A 90 3.62 -8.41 8.52
N TYR A 91 2.94 -7.27 8.70
CA TYR A 91 3.50 -5.94 8.43
C TYR A 91 4.79 -5.70 9.22
N ALA A 92 4.75 -5.92 10.53
CA ALA A 92 5.88 -5.68 11.42
C ALA A 92 7.08 -6.62 11.15
N ARG A 93 6.83 -7.89 10.82
CA ARG A 93 7.90 -8.89 10.64
C ARG A 93 8.55 -8.86 9.26
N PHE A 94 7.77 -8.61 8.21
CA PHE A 94 8.23 -8.76 6.82
C PHE A 94 8.34 -7.44 6.07
N ASN A 95 8.01 -6.31 6.72
CA ASN A 95 7.99 -4.97 6.12
C ASN A 95 7.26 -4.96 4.76
N VAL A 96 6.13 -5.66 4.70
CA VAL A 96 5.34 -5.81 3.47
C VAL A 96 4.36 -4.66 3.34
N ASN A 97 4.14 -4.21 2.10
CA ASN A 97 3.09 -3.26 1.82
C ASN A 97 1.71 -3.95 1.86
N LEU A 98 0.87 -3.57 2.82
CA LEU A 98 -0.46 -4.18 3.00
C LEU A 98 -1.39 -3.95 1.80
N HIS A 99 -1.27 -2.85 1.06
CA HIS A 99 -2.05 -2.67 -0.16
C HIS A 99 -1.76 -3.80 -1.15
N VAL A 100 -0.48 -4.01 -1.46
CA VAL A 100 -0.02 -5.07 -2.38
C VAL A 100 -0.45 -6.45 -1.88
N LEU A 101 -0.37 -6.70 -0.57
CA LEU A 101 -0.79 -7.98 0.01
C LEU A 101 -2.31 -8.20 -0.09
N LEU A 102 -3.13 -7.16 0.07
CA LEU A 102 -4.58 -7.30 0.06
C LEU A 102 -5.16 -7.30 -1.37
N THR A 103 -4.56 -6.56 -2.30
CA THR A 103 -5.08 -6.37 -3.67
C THR A 103 -4.32 -7.17 -4.73
N GLY A 104 -3.09 -7.59 -4.45
CA GLY A 104 -2.16 -8.13 -5.44
C GLY A 104 -1.65 -7.08 -6.44
N GLU A 105 -2.00 -5.80 -6.27
CA GLU A 105 -1.64 -4.75 -7.20
C GLU A 105 -0.44 -3.94 -6.71
N ALA A 106 0.47 -3.66 -7.64
CA ALA A 106 1.59 -2.76 -7.37
C ALA A 106 1.07 -1.34 -7.10
N ILE A 107 1.64 -0.69 -6.09
CA ILE A 107 1.44 0.75 -5.91
C ILE A 107 2.19 1.46 -7.03
N VAL A 108 1.45 2.04 -7.96
CA VAL A 108 2.00 2.91 -8.99
C VAL A 108 1.96 4.33 -8.45
N PRO A 109 3.11 4.98 -8.19
CA PRO A 109 3.10 6.37 -7.76
C PRO A 109 2.51 7.25 -8.87
N THR A 110 1.73 8.24 -8.45
CA THR A 110 1.16 9.25 -9.33
C THR A 110 2.28 10.10 -9.95
N PRO A 111 2.06 10.77 -11.09
CA PRO A 111 3.06 11.65 -11.68
C PRO A 111 3.61 12.72 -10.71
N PRO A 112 2.79 13.37 -9.85
CA PRO A 112 3.30 14.28 -8.82
C PRO A 112 4.20 13.59 -7.78
N GLU A 113 3.85 12.38 -7.32
CA GLU A 113 4.68 11.63 -6.37
C GLU A 113 6.02 11.21 -6.98
N LYS A 114 6.01 10.84 -8.28
CA LYS A 114 7.25 10.57 -9.03
C LYS A 114 8.12 11.82 -9.10
N MET A 115 7.52 12.97 -9.41
CA MET A 115 8.23 14.24 -9.47
C MET A 115 8.84 14.60 -8.12
N ALA A 116 8.06 14.56 -7.04
CA ALA A 116 8.55 14.82 -5.69
C ALA A 116 9.70 13.90 -5.28
N SER A 117 9.63 12.62 -5.67
CA SER A 117 10.74 11.67 -5.44
C SER A 117 12.00 12.08 -6.18
N CYS A 118 11.89 12.48 -7.45
CA CYS A 118 13.03 12.98 -8.23
C CYS A 118 13.60 14.26 -7.63
N ASP A 119 12.75 15.23 -7.29
CA ASP A 119 13.15 16.49 -6.68
C ASP A 119 13.92 16.26 -5.37
N TYR A 120 13.43 15.35 -4.54
CA TYR A 120 14.09 14.98 -3.29
C TYR A 120 15.45 14.31 -3.53
N VAL A 121 15.54 13.40 -4.52
CA VAL A 121 16.83 12.79 -4.91
C VAL A 121 17.84 13.86 -5.31
N PHE A 122 17.42 14.85 -6.11
CA PHE A 122 18.30 15.94 -6.52
C PHE A 122 18.72 16.83 -5.34
N GLN A 123 17.81 17.14 -4.43
CA GLN A 123 18.12 17.91 -3.22
C GLN A 123 19.16 17.18 -2.35
N VAL A 124 19.00 15.88 -2.13
CA VAL A 124 19.98 15.08 -1.37
C VAL A 124 21.32 15.04 -2.09
N ALA A 125 21.34 14.83 -3.40
CA ALA A 125 22.58 14.80 -4.17
C ALA A 125 23.32 16.14 -4.15
N ASP A 126 22.59 17.25 -4.24
CA ASP A 126 23.14 18.60 -4.14
C ASP A 126 23.70 18.87 -2.73
N GLU A 127 22.97 18.49 -1.68
CA GLU A 127 23.46 18.60 -0.30
C GLU A 127 24.74 17.78 -0.06
N VAL A 128 24.81 16.55 -0.59
CA VAL A 128 26.01 15.71 -0.52
C VAL A 128 27.17 16.39 -1.25
N ALA A 129 26.95 16.91 -2.46
CA ALA A 129 28.00 17.58 -3.23
C ALA A 129 28.50 18.87 -2.56
N GLN A 130 27.60 19.64 -1.93
CA GLN A 130 27.97 20.86 -1.20
C GLN A 130 28.76 20.54 0.07
N ARG A 131 28.39 19.48 0.79
CA ARG A 131 28.99 19.12 2.07
C ARG A 131 30.30 18.35 1.94
N PHE A 132 30.44 17.56 0.87
CA PHE A 132 31.62 16.75 0.58
C PHE A 132 32.14 17.08 -0.84
N PRO A 133 32.75 18.27 -1.03
CA PRO A 133 33.16 18.75 -2.34
C PRO A 133 34.28 17.95 -3.00
N ASP A 134 34.97 17.11 -2.22
CA ASP A 134 36.07 16.27 -2.69
C ASP A 134 35.59 14.94 -3.31
N LEU A 135 34.30 14.61 -3.17
CA LEU A 135 33.74 13.38 -3.72
C LEU A 135 33.50 13.47 -5.22
N ASP A 136 33.76 12.37 -5.93
CA ASP A 136 33.43 12.27 -7.34
C ASP A 136 31.93 11.94 -7.57
N GLN A 137 31.50 11.98 -8.83
CA GLN A 137 30.11 11.74 -9.19
C GLN A 137 29.59 10.35 -8.76
N SER A 138 30.45 9.33 -8.79
CA SER A 138 30.10 7.96 -8.41
C SER A 138 29.96 7.79 -6.89
N GLU A 139 30.78 8.51 -6.13
CA GLU A 139 30.76 8.55 -4.67
C GLU A 139 29.53 9.32 -4.17
N ILE A 140 29.22 10.48 -4.77
CA ILE A 140 28.01 11.24 -4.49
C ILE A 140 26.76 10.39 -4.75
N GLN A 141 26.72 9.66 -5.87
CA GLN A 141 25.62 8.75 -6.18
C GLN A 141 25.50 7.61 -5.15
N SER A 142 26.62 7.07 -4.68
CA SER A 142 26.66 6.01 -3.68
C SER A 142 26.15 6.49 -2.32
N MET A 143 26.60 7.66 -1.87
CA MET A 143 26.11 8.32 -0.66
C MET A 143 24.61 8.62 -0.73
N THR A 144 24.18 9.28 -1.82
CA THR A 144 22.78 9.64 -2.04
C THR A 144 21.90 8.39 -1.99
N ARG A 145 22.30 7.32 -2.71
CA ARG A 145 21.56 6.05 -2.70
C ARG A 145 21.49 5.44 -1.31
N GLN A 146 22.59 5.48 -0.56
CA GLN A 146 22.63 4.89 0.78
C GLN A 146 21.77 5.68 1.78
N TYR A 147 21.77 7.01 1.67
CA TYR A 147 20.91 7.88 2.48
C TYR A 147 19.43 7.64 2.21
N LEU A 148 19.04 7.58 0.93
CA LEU A 148 17.65 7.39 0.52
C LEU A 148 17.03 6.04 0.95
N LYS A 149 17.84 5.04 1.33
CA LYS A 149 17.31 3.77 1.87
C LYS A 149 16.62 3.93 3.23
N HIS A 150 16.97 4.98 3.96
CA HIS A 150 16.50 5.20 5.33
C HIS A 150 15.74 6.52 5.49
N ALA A 151 15.77 7.38 4.46
CA ALA A 151 15.13 8.69 4.50
C ALA A 151 13.63 8.62 4.13
N GLU A 152 12.82 9.44 4.78
CA GLU A 152 11.46 9.73 4.34
C GLU A 152 11.48 10.74 3.19
N ILE A 153 10.73 10.47 2.12
CA ILE A 153 10.67 11.34 0.94
C ILE A 153 10.05 12.68 1.32
N GLY A 154 10.74 13.79 1.01
CA GLY A 154 10.31 15.14 1.34
C GLY A 154 10.55 15.55 2.80
N GLY A 155 11.25 14.71 3.58
CA GLY A 155 11.72 15.06 4.91
C GLY A 155 12.89 16.05 4.88
N ALA A 156 13.23 16.61 6.05
CA ALA A 156 14.46 17.41 6.19
C ALA A 156 15.69 16.50 6.01
N ILE A 157 16.71 17.01 5.31
CA ILE A 157 17.95 16.24 5.09
C ILE A 157 18.77 16.26 6.39
N ASP A 158 19.00 15.10 6.98
CA ASP A 158 19.79 14.94 8.20
C ASP A 158 21.28 14.87 7.87
N GLY A 159 21.97 16.00 8.07
CA GLY A 159 23.41 16.10 7.88
C GLY A 159 24.23 15.17 8.80
N GLY A 160 23.70 14.77 9.95
CA GLY A 160 24.33 13.80 10.85
C GLY A 160 24.31 12.38 10.25
N ALA A 161 23.18 11.98 9.68
CA ALA A 161 23.07 10.70 8.98
C ALA A 161 23.97 10.66 7.72
N LEU A 162 24.11 11.77 7.00
CA LEU A 162 25.06 11.88 5.88
C LEU A 162 26.52 11.67 6.32
N LEU A 163 26.91 12.24 7.46
CA LEU A 163 28.25 12.03 8.03
C LEU A 163 28.49 10.57 8.44
N GLN A 164 27.50 9.93 9.07
CA GLN A 164 27.61 8.50 9.43
C GLN A 164 27.76 7.60 8.21
N ILE A 165 27.03 7.91 7.13
CA ILE A 165 27.14 7.18 5.86
C ILE A 165 28.49 7.42 5.20
N TYR A 166 28.99 8.66 5.23
CA TYR A 166 30.33 8.98 4.73
C TYR A 166 31.38 8.16 5.47
N ASP A 167 31.32 8.16 6.81
CA ASP A 167 32.26 7.41 7.65
C ASP A 167 32.19 5.90 7.35
N LEU A 168 30.98 5.34 7.16
CA LEU A 168 30.80 3.92 6.85
C LEU A 168 31.35 3.52 5.47
N LEU A 169 31.31 4.44 4.48
CA LEU A 169 31.65 4.12 3.09
C LEU A 169 33.11 4.46 2.74
N PHE A 170 33.69 5.49 3.35
CA PHE A 170 34.96 6.07 2.92
C PHE A 170 36.01 6.17 4.02
N ARG A 171 35.67 5.91 5.28
CA ARG A 171 36.65 5.88 6.35
C ARG A 171 37.29 4.49 6.39
N PRO A 172 38.62 4.36 6.32
CA PRO A 172 39.28 3.07 6.48
C PRO A 172 39.07 2.56 7.91
N ASP A 173 39.00 1.24 8.09
CA ASP A 173 39.11 0.62 9.42
C ASP A 173 40.40 1.14 10.06
N ASP A 174 40.28 1.89 11.16
CA ASP A 174 41.44 2.31 11.95
C ASP A 174 42.16 1.04 12.44
N GLU A 175 43.39 0.80 11.95
CA GLU A 175 44.38 -0.14 12.54
C GLU A 175 44.80 0.28 13.95
#